data_AF-A0A965Y169-F1
#
_entry.id   AF-A0A965Y169-F1
#
_cell.length_a   1.000
_cell.length_b   1.000
_cell.length_c   1.000
_cell.angle_alpha   90.00
_cell.angle_beta   90.00
_cell.angle_gamma   90.00
#
_symmetry.space_group_name_H-M   'P 1'
#
loop_
_entity.id
_entity.type
_entity.pdbx_description
1 polymer ?
#
loop_
_entity_poly.entity_id
_entity_poly.type
_entity_poly.pdbx_seq_one_letter_code
_entity_poly.pdbx_strand_id
1 'polypeptide(L)'
;MAEAYGNLALKRKQGTGERKNTQVTPLRQPIKVKRITERQSADPRLEATRKARQIRRSLALHQLKMMVQLISVVLILAGLFSFIVFRQARIMEMNFANLRIERQMIRIEQENGQMSEVLAQKTNLDLIRHVAIERLGLQDPARSQMVKVHVPAYDRVVYAAPLQREVDEETYLSSVFSTIEGYFLNIQSQRQA
;
A
#
# COMPACT_ATOMS: atom_id res chain seq x y z
N MET A 1 -32.47 28.73 50.06
CA MET A 1 -33.67 29.53 50.38
C MET A 1 -33.23 30.96 50.67
N ALA A 2 -33.95 31.93 50.07
CA ALA A 2 -33.85 33.41 50.16
C ALA A 2 -32.56 34.03 49.55
N GLU A 3 -32.54 34.62 48.34
CA GLU A 3 -33.23 35.84 47.86
C GLU A 3 -33.17 37.02 48.84
N ALA A 4 -32.92 38.28 48.49
CA ALA A 4 -32.53 38.96 47.28
C ALA A 4 -32.30 40.45 47.62
N TYR A 5 -31.81 41.21 46.64
CA TYR A 5 -31.81 42.68 46.52
C TYR A 5 -30.71 43.48 47.22
N GLY A 6 -29.66 43.74 46.44
CA GLY A 6 -28.64 44.75 46.69
C GLY A 6 -29.13 46.17 46.44
N ASN A 7 -28.70 47.07 47.32
CA ASN A 7 -29.12 48.45 47.42
C ASN A 7 -28.37 49.42 46.49
N LEU A 8 -29.16 50.41 46.09
CA LEU A 8 -28.88 51.66 45.41
C LEU A 8 -27.57 52.35 45.86
N ALA A 9 -26.72 52.69 44.89
CA ALA A 9 -25.69 53.71 45.04
C ALA A 9 -25.95 54.88 44.07
N LEU A 10 -26.53 55.94 44.61
CA LEU A 10 -26.69 57.24 43.98
C LEU A 10 -25.33 57.97 43.92
N LYS A 11 -24.79 58.20 42.72
CA LYS A 11 -23.69 59.16 42.53
C LYS A 11 -24.21 60.40 41.82
N ARG A 12 -24.58 61.37 42.65
CA ARG A 12 -24.87 62.77 42.34
C ARG A 12 -23.60 63.46 41.84
N LYS A 13 -23.62 64.04 40.64
CA LYS A 13 -22.65 65.06 40.22
C LYS A 13 -23.42 66.28 39.73
N GLN A 14 -23.42 67.32 40.56
CA GLN A 14 -23.93 68.65 40.25
C GLN A 14 -22.98 69.34 39.26
N GLY A 15 -23.55 69.90 38.20
CA GLY A 15 -22.93 70.93 37.37
C GLY A 15 -23.91 72.08 37.22
N THR A 16 -23.64 73.18 37.93
CA THR A 16 -23.97 74.56 37.56
C THR A 16 -23.59 74.81 36.09
N GLY A 17 -24.29 75.55 35.25
CA GLY A 17 -25.48 76.38 35.34
C GLY A 17 -25.47 77.24 34.08
N GLU A 18 -26.54 77.24 33.29
CA GLU A 18 -26.86 78.33 32.36
C GLU A 18 -28.30 78.18 31.87
N ARG A 19 -29.09 79.23 32.09
CA ARG A 19 -30.47 79.34 31.64
C ARG A 19 -30.50 79.44 30.12
N LYS A 20 -31.19 78.51 29.45
CA LYS A 20 -31.71 78.76 28.09
C LYS A 20 -33.19 78.42 28.03
N ASN A 21 -33.92 79.46 27.61
CA ASN A 21 -35.35 79.57 27.45
C ASN A 21 -35.92 78.40 26.65
N THR A 22 -36.86 77.67 27.25
CA THR A 22 -37.72 76.69 26.57
C THR A 22 -38.65 77.41 25.60
N GLN A 23 -38.30 77.41 24.31
CA GLN A 23 -39.29 77.47 23.24
C GLN A 23 -39.44 76.06 22.69
N VAL A 24 -40.50 75.37 23.13
CA VAL A 24 -40.89 74.07 22.61
C VAL A 24 -41.68 74.31 21.33
N THR A 25 -40.98 74.44 20.21
CA THR A 25 -41.61 74.39 18.89
C THR A 25 -41.85 72.92 18.54
N PRO A 26 -43.09 72.45 18.33
CA PRO A 26 -43.29 71.08 17.86
C PRO A 26 -42.77 70.97 16.43
N LEU A 27 -41.61 70.34 16.26
CA LEU A 27 -41.13 69.88 14.95
C LEU A 27 -42.09 68.79 14.44
N ARG A 28 -43.18 69.21 13.78
CA ARG A 28 -43.95 68.34 12.89
C ARG A 28 -43.01 67.87 11.79
N GLN A 29 -42.47 66.66 11.94
CA GLN A 29 -41.81 66.00 10.84
C GLN A 29 -42.88 65.73 9.77
N PRO A 30 -42.72 66.22 8.52
CA PRO A 30 -43.68 65.93 7.47
C PRO A 30 -43.65 64.44 7.20
N ILE A 31 -44.79 63.76 7.40
CA ILE A 31 -44.99 62.38 6.99
C ILE A 31 -44.69 62.33 5.49
N LYS A 32 -43.58 61.69 5.11
CA LYS A 32 -43.23 61.45 3.71
C LYS A 32 -44.22 60.41 3.17
N VAL A 33 -45.37 60.86 2.71
CA VAL A 33 -46.29 60.07 1.89
C VAL A 33 -45.63 59.82 0.55
N LYS A 34 -44.87 58.72 0.45
CA LYS A 34 -44.47 58.16 -0.84
C LYS A 34 -45.75 57.64 -1.49
N ARG A 35 -46.24 58.35 -2.51
CA ARG A 35 -47.34 57.89 -3.35
C ARG A 35 -46.93 56.54 -3.93
N ILE A 36 -47.45 55.46 -3.36
CA ILE A 36 -47.40 54.15 -3.98
C ILE A 36 -48.36 54.30 -5.15
N THR A 37 -47.83 54.59 -6.33
CA THR A 37 -48.58 54.35 -7.55
C THR A 37 -48.91 52.86 -7.49
N GLU A 38 -50.18 52.51 -7.28
CA GLU A 38 -50.73 51.21 -7.60
C GLU A 38 -50.37 50.96 -9.07
N ARG A 39 -49.18 50.44 -9.32
CA ARG A 39 -48.89 49.69 -10.54
C ARG A 39 -49.90 48.57 -10.47
N GLN A 40 -50.99 48.76 -11.20
CA GLN A 40 -51.89 47.75 -11.74
C GLN A 40 -51.57 46.40 -11.12
N SER A 41 -52.32 46.07 -10.06
CA SER A 41 -52.28 44.77 -9.39
C SER A 41 -52.24 43.67 -10.45
N ALA A 42 -51.03 43.19 -10.75
CA ALA A 42 -50.84 42.00 -11.55
C ALA A 42 -51.64 40.91 -10.86
N ASP A 43 -52.53 40.24 -11.58
CA ASP A 43 -53.50 39.33 -10.98
C ASP A 43 -52.84 38.43 -9.93
N PRO A 44 -53.28 38.47 -8.66
CA PRO A 44 -52.65 37.67 -7.59
C PRO A 44 -52.65 36.17 -7.92
N ARG A 45 -53.58 35.74 -8.79
CA ARG A 45 -53.66 34.39 -9.35
C ARG A 45 -52.47 34.04 -10.26
N LEU A 46 -51.98 34.99 -11.07
CA LEU A 46 -50.84 34.78 -11.96
C LEU A 46 -49.52 34.72 -11.17
N GLU A 47 -49.38 35.52 -10.12
CA GLU A 47 -48.21 35.44 -9.24
C GLU A 47 -48.18 34.16 -8.42
N ALA A 48 -49.33 33.72 -7.88
CA ALA A 48 -49.45 32.47 -7.15
C ALA A 48 -49.10 31.25 -8.04
N THR A 49 -49.56 31.23 -9.29
CA THR A 49 -49.23 30.14 -10.23
C THR A 49 -47.75 30.13 -10.64
N ARG A 50 -47.11 31.30 -10.79
CA ARG A 50 -45.66 31.41 -11.04
C ARG A 50 -44.85 30.89 -9.85
N LYS A 51 -45.20 31.28 -8.62
CA LYS A 51 -44.56 30.79 -7.39
C LYS A 51 -44.76 29.28 -7.23
N ALA A 52 -45.96 28.75 -7.45
CA ALA A 52 -46.23 27.32 -7.41
C ALA A 52 -45.40 26.51 -8.43
N ARG A 53 -45.22 27.05 -9.66
CA ARG A 53 -44.34 26.43 -10.67
C ARG A 53 -42.86 26.45 -10.27
N GLN A 54 -42.38 27.53 -9.65
CA GLN A 54 -41.01 27.61 -9.16
C GLN A 54 -40.75 26.63 -8.01
N ILE A 55 -41.68 26.51 -7.07
CA ILE A 55 -41.61 25.55 -5.95
C ILE A 55 -41.59 24.10 -6.49
N ARG A 56 -42.45 23.77 -7.46
CA ARG A 56 -42.45 22.45 -8.09
C ARG A 56 -41.12 22.11 -8.78
N ARG A 57 -40.51 23.10 -9.45
CA ARG A 57 -39.19 22.92 -10.09
C ARG A 57 -38.08 22.72 -9.07
N SER A 58 -38.05 23.49 -7.98
CA SER A 58 -37.04 23.32 -6.93
C SER A 58 -37.18 21.98 -6.20
N LEU A 59 -38.41 21.51 -5.98
CA LEU A 59 -38.66 20.19 -5.39
C LEU A 59 -38.22 19.06 -6.32
N ALA A 60 -38.50 19.15 -7.62
CA ALA A 60 -38.05 18.17 -8.61
C ALA A 60 -36.52 18.10 -8.71
N LEU A 61 -35.83 19.25 -8.70
CA LEU A 61 -34.36 19.31 -8.69
C LEU A 61 -33.78 18.72 -7.40
N HIS A 62 -34.43 18.93 -6.27
CA HIS A 62 -34.00 18.36 -4.99
C HIS A 62 -34.13 16.84 -4.99
N GLN A 63 -35.26 16.30 -5.48
CA GLN A 63 -35.47 14.85 -5.61
C GLN A 63 -34.44 14.22 -6.57
N LEU A 64 -34.16 14.87 -7.71
CA LEU A 64 -33.14 14.41 -8.65
C LEU A 64 -31.76 14.37 -7.99
N LYS A 65 -31.38 15.41 -7.23
CA LYS A 65 -30.11 15.47 -6.51
C LYS A 65 -29.97 14.33 -5.49
N MET A 66 -31.04 14.03 -4.75
CA MET A 66 -31.05 12.93 -3.79
C MET A 66 -30.95 11.56 -4.48
N MET A 67 -31.63 11.37 -5.62
CA MET A 67 -31.51 10.15 -6.41
C MET A 67 -30.10 9.96 -6.98
N VAL A 68 -29.51 11.01 -7.56
CA VAL A 68 -28.13 10.97 -8.07
C VAL A 68 -27.14 10.69 -6.94
N GLN A 69 -27.34 11.30 -5.77
CA GLN A 69 -26.51 11.03 -4.60
C GLN A 69 -26.61 9.56 -4.17
N LEU A 70 -27.82 9.00 -4.09
CA LEU A 70 -28.00 7.59 -3.73
C LEU A 70 -27.34 6.65 -4.75
N ILE A 71 -27.53 6.90 -6.05
CA ILE A 71 -26.90 6.12 -7.12
C ILE A 71 -25.37 6.24 -7.04
N SER A 72 -24.84 7.43 -6.74
CA SER A 72 -23.41 7.65 -6.61
C SER A 72 -22.81 6.87 -5.45
N VAL A 73 -23.51 6.79 -4.30
CA VAL A 73 -23.07 6.00 -3.15
C VAL A 73 -23.03 4.52 -3.49
N VAL A 74 -24.07 4.01 -4.15
CA VAL A 74 -24.11 2.61 -4.60
C VAL A 74 -22.98 2.31 -5.58
N LEU A 75 -22.70 3.20 -6.54
CA LEU A 75 -21.60 3.04 -7.48
C LEU A 75 -20.23 3.08 -6.79
N ILE A 76 -20.04 3.95 -5.80
CA ILE A 76 -18.80 4.02 -5.02
C ILE A 76 -18.60 2.71 -4.25
N LEU A 77 -19.63 2.19 -3.58
CA LEU A 77 -19.54 0.91 -2.88
C LEU A 77 -19.22 -0.23 -3.86
N ALA A 78 -19.95 -0.33 -4.97
CA ALA A 78 -19.72 -1.35 -5.99
C ALA A 78 -18.30 -1.26 -6.58
N GLY A 79 -17.81 -0.04 -6.83
CA GLY A 79 -16.44 0.20 -7.28
C GLY A 79 -15.41 -0.24 -6.25
N LEU A 80 -15.65 0.01 -4.96
CA LEU A 80 -14.77 -0.43 -3.87
C LEU A 80 -14.69 -1.95 -3.79
N PHE A 81 -15.85 -2.63 -3.86
CA PHE A 81 -15.91 -4.09 -3.87
C PHE A 81 -15.19 -4.67 -5.08
N SER A 82 -15.44 -4.12 -6.28
CA SER A 82 -14.78 -4.54 -7.51
C SER A 82 -13.25 -4.37 -7.42
N PHE A 83 -12.78 -3.26 -6.87
CA PHE A 83 -11.36 -3.00 -6.68
C PHE A 83 -10.70 -3.99 -5.71
N ILE A 84 -11.36 -4.31 -4.59
CA ILE A 84 -10.87 -5.28 -3.61
C ILE A 84 -10.76 -6.67 -4.26
N VAL A 85 -11.81 -7.12 -4.95
CA VAL A 85 -11.81 -8.42 -5.63
C VAL A 85 -10.74 -8.48 -6.71
N PHE A 86 -10.59 -7.44 -7.52
CA PHE A 86 -9.54 -7.36 -8.53
C PHE A 86 -8.14 -7.48 -7.92
N ARG A 87 -7.87 -6.77 -6.83
CA ARG A 87 -6.59 -6.87 -6.10
C ARG A 87 -6.36 -8.27 -5.56
N GLN A 88 -7.36 -8.90 -4.97
CA GLN A 88 -7.24 -10.26 -4.44
C GLN A 88 -6.99 -11.29 -5.55
N ALA A 89 -7.69 -11.19 -6.69
CA ALA A 89 -7.46 -12.04 -7.84
C ALA A 89 -6.02 -11.94 -8.35
N ARG A 90 -5.48 -10.72 -8.44
CA ARG A 90 -4.07 -10.50 -8.82
C ARG A 90 -3.07 -11.12 -7.84
N ILE A 91 -3.33 -11.01 -6.53
CA ILE A 91 -2.47 -11.65 -5.51
C ILE A 91 -2.50 -13.17 -5.66
N MET A 92 -3.68 -13.73 -5.91
CA MET A 92 -3.85 -15.17 -6.11
C MET A 92 -3.15 -15.67 -7.38
N GLU A 93 -3.24 -14.93 -8.49
CA GLU A 93 -2.48 -15.21 -9.72
C GLU A 93 -0.97 -15.27 -9.44
N MET A 94 -0.43 -14.29 -8.71
CA MET A 94 0.98 -14.26 -8.33
C MET A 94 1.36 -15.43 -7.41
N ASN A 95 0.50 -15.80 -6.47
CA ASN A 95 0.74 -16.96 -5.61
C ASN A 95 0.81 -18.26 -6.43
N PHE A 96 -0.10 -18.46 -7.37
CA PHE A 96 -0.01 -19.62 -8.26
C PHE A 96 1.24 -19.61 -9.15
N ALA A 97 1.68 -18.43 -9.59
CA ALA A 97 2.95 -18.32 -10.32
C ALA A 97 4.14 -18.76 -9.44
N ASN A 98 4.18 -18.32 -8.19
CA ASN A 98 5.22 -18.71 -7.24
C ASN A 98 5.20 -20.22 -6.96
N LEU A 99 4.02 -20.78 -6.67
CA LEU A 99 3.87 -22.23 -6.44
C LEU A 99 4.28 -23.05 -7.66
N ARG A 100 4.05 -22.54 -8.89
CA ARG A 100 4.50 -23.21 -10.11
C ARG A 100 6.02 -23.22 -10.21
N ILE A 101 6.67 -22.09 -9.90
CA ILE A 101 8.14 -21.99 -9.90
C ILE A 101 8.73 -22.91 -8.83
N GLU A 102 8.16 -22.93 -7.63
CA GLU A 102 8.59 -23.80 -6.54
C GLU A 102 8.51 -25.29 -6.93
N ARG A 103 7.40 -25.71 -7.54
CA ARG A 103 7.26 -27.08 -8.07
C ARG A 103 8.29 -27.40 -9.15
N GLN A 104 8.63 -26.43 -10.01
CA GLN A 104 9.68 -26.60 -11.00
C GLN A 104 11.05 -26.76 -10.34
N MET A 105 11.37 -25.97 -9.30
CA MET A 105 12.61 -26.12 -8.54
C MET A 105 12.70 -27.50 -7.89
N ILE A 106 11.63 -27.96 -7.21
CA ILE A 106 11.60 -29.29 -6.59
C ILE A 106 11.80 -30.39 -7.64
N ARG A 107 11.17 -30.26 -8.82
CA ARG A 107 11.37 -31.24 -9.91
C ARG A 107 12.83 -31.26 -10.37
N ILE A 108 13.44 -30.10 -10.61
CA ILE A 108 14.85 -29.99 -11.04
C ILE A 108 15.77 -30.56 -9.95
N GLU A 109 15.48 -30.33 -8.67
CA GLU A 109 16.26 -30.87 -7.57
C GLU A 109 16.15 -32.40 -7.49
N GLN A 110 14.96 -32.96 -7.71
CA GLN A 110 14.77 -34.41 -7.82
C GLN A 110 15.50 -35.00 -9.03
N GLU A 111 15.43 -34.34 -10.19
CA GLU A 111 16.15 -34.76 -11.40
C GLU A 111 17.67 -34.72 -11.18
N ASN A 112 18.19 -33.68 -10.53
CA ASN A 112 19.59 -33.56 -10.16
C ASN A 112 20.00 -34.65 -9.15
N GLY A 113 19.17 -34.94 -8.16
CA GLY A 113 19.40 -36.02 -7.20
C GLY A 113 19.50 -37.39 -7.88
N GLN A 114 18.55 -37.70 -8.77
CA GLN A 114 18.58 -38.92 -9.56
C GLN A 114 19.80 -38.99 -10.48
N MET A 115 20.14 -37.89 -11.15
CA MET A 115 21.32 -37.83 -12.01
C MET A 115 22.60 -38.05 -11.20
N SER A 116 22.70 -37.43 -10.01
CA SER A 116 23.81 -37.62 -9.08
C SER A 116 23.92 -39.07 -8.60
N GLU A 117 22.80 -39.73 -8.32
CA GLU A 117 22.80 -41.15 -7.94
C GLU A 117 23.25 -42.04 -9.10
N VAL A 118 22.75 -41.79 -10.32
CA VAL A 118 23.16 -42.53 -11.52
C VAL A 118 24.65 -42.32 -11.81
N LEU A 119 25.16 -41.10 -11.64
CA LEU A 119 26.59 -40.80 -11.72
C LEU A 119 27.36 -41.58 -10.65
N ALA A 120 26.94 -41.56 -9.39
CA ALA A 120 27.58 -42.32 -8.33
C ALA A 120 27.59 -43.83 -8.62
N GLN A 121 26.50 -44.39 -9.15
CA GLN A 121 26.44 -45.81 -9.54
C GLN A 121 27.36 -46.14 -10.72
N LYS A 122 27.40 -45.29 -11.77
CA LYS A 122 28.24 -45.51 -12.96
C LYS A 122 29.72 -45.26 -12.69
N THR A 123 30.04 -44.32 -11.81
CA THR A 123 31.41 -44.01 -11.37
C THR A 123 31.84 -44.89 -10.20
N ASN A 124 30.99 -45.79 -9.72
CA ASN A 124 31.36 -46.78 -8.72
C ASN A 124 32.35 -47.79 -9.36
N LEU A 125 33.64 -47.53 -9.15
CA LEU A 125 34.74 -48.36 -9.65
C LEU A 125 34.68 -49.80 -9.11
N ASP A 126 34.02 -50.04 -7.98
CA ASP A 126 33.87 -51.39 -7.42
C ASP A 126 32.84 -52.22 -8.20
N LEU A 127 31.78 -51.60 -8.74
CA LEU A 127 30.85 -52.28 -9.63
C LEU A 127 31.55 -52.69 -10.94
N ILE A 128 32.36 -51.77 -11.51
CA ILE A 128 33.16 -52.04 -12.70
C ILE A 128 34.16 -53.18 -12.42
N ARG A 129 34.82 -53.17 -11.25
CA ARG A 129 35.72 -54.26 -10.83
C ARG A 129 34.98 -55.60 -10.74
N HIS A 130 33.81 -55.64 -10.12
CA HIS A 130 33.02 -56.88 -10.02
C HIS A 130 32.60 -57.42 -11.38
N VAL A 131 32.08 -56.58 -12.28
CA VAL A 131 31.70 -57.01 -13.63
C VAL A 131 32.92 -57.49 -14.43
N ALA A 132 34.07 -56.83 -14.28
CA ALA A 132 35.32 -57.23 -14.93
C ALA A 132 35.81 -58.62 -14.46
N ILE A 133 35.74 -58.90 -13.16
CA ILE A 133 36.16 -60.19 -12.61
C ILE A 133 35.15 -61.29 -12.98
N GLU A 134 33.86 -61.07 -12.74
CA GLU A 134 32.84 -62.11 -12.88
C GLU A 134 32.45 -62.41 -14.32
N ARG A 135 32.32 -61.39 -15.17
CA ARG A 135 31.85 -61.58 -16.56
C ARG A 135 32.97 -61.65 -17.58
N LEU A 136 34.07 -60.93 -17.36
CA LEU A 136 35.19 -60.86 -18.29
C LEU A 136 36.36 -61.74 -17.86
N GLY A 137 36.30 -62.34 -16.66
CA GLY A 137 37.36 -63.23 -16.15
C GLY A 137 38.68 -62.51 -15.88
N LEU A 138 38.65 -61.18 -15.73
CA LEU A 138 39.84 -60.39 -15.47
C LEU A 138 40.30 -60.59 -14.02
N GLN A 139 41.62 -60.60 -13.79
CA GLN A 139 42.21 -60.64 -12.45
C GLN A 139 42.75 -59.26 -12.07
N ASP A 140 42.77 -58.99 -10.76
CA ASP A 140 43.38 -57.77 -10.25
C ASP A 140 44.88 -57.72 -10.59
N PRO A 141 45.39 -56.59 -11.09
CA PRO A 141 46.78 -56.47 -11.50
C PRO A 141 47.73 -56.49 -10.31
N ALA A 142 48.95 -56.99 -10.54
CA ALA A 142 50.01 -56.98 -9.54
C ALA A 142 50.45 -55.55 -9.20
N ARG A 143 50.98 -55.31 -7.98
CA ARG A 143 51.41 -53.97 -7.53
C ARG A 143 52.41 -53.27 -8.46
N SER A 144 53.22 -54.03 -9.19
CA SER A 144 54.18 -53.52 -10.18
C SER A 144 53.54 -52.97 -11.46
N GLN A 145 52.28 -53.31 -11.73
CA GLN A 145 51.53 -52.89 -12.92
C GLN A 145 50.58 -51.71 -12.65
N MET A 146 50.50 -51.23 -11.40
CA MET A 146 49.64 -50.10 -11.03
C MET A 146 50.40 -48.77 -11.13
N VAL A 147 49.87 -47.83 -11.93
CA VAL A 147 50.37 -46.45 -12.01
C VAL A 147 49.40 -45.53 -11.28
N LYS A 148 49.89 -44.86 -10.22
CA LYS A 148 49.10 -43.87 -9.48
C LYS A 148 49.19 -42.52 -10.20
N VAL A 149 48.07 -42.02 -10.68
CA VAL A 149 47.98 -40.72 -11.34
C VAL A 149 47.46 -39.70 -10.31
N HIS A 150 48.13 -38.55 -10.21
CA HIS A 150 47.69 -37.47 -9.33
C HIS A 150 46.63 -36.62 -10.06
N VAL A 151 45.42 -36.54 -9.49
CA VAL A 151 44.36 -35.68 -10.01
C VAL A 151 44.43 -34.34 -9.26
N PRO A 152 44.69 -33.23 -9.95
CA PRO A 152 44.80 -31.93 -9.32
C PRO A 152 43.45 -31.39 -8.84
N ALA A 153 43.46 -30.66 -7.72
CA ALA A 153 42.25 -30.24 -7.00
C ALA A 153 41.36 -29.23 -7.75
N TYR A 154 41.85 -28.57 -8.80
CA TYR A 154 41.10 -27.57 -9.56
C TYR A 154 40.09 -28.18 -10.56
N ASP A 155 40.19 -29.48 -10.85
CA ASP A 155 39.25 -30.21 -11.73
C ASP A 155 38.19 -30.98 -10.93
N ARG A 156 37.98 -30.59 -9.67
CA ARG A 156 36.96 -31.19 -8.81
C ARG A 156 35.65 -30.44 -8.99
N VAL A 157 34.62 -31.15 -9.44
CA VAL A 157 33.23 -30.64 -9.39
C VAL A 157 32.82 -30.53 -7.92
N VAL A 158 32.87 -29.30 -7.38
CA VAL A 158 32.35 -28.99 -6.05
C VAL A 158 30.86 -28.74 -6.21
N TYR A 159 30.05 -29.72 -5.82
CA TYR A 159 28.61 -29.51 -5.67
C TYR A 159 28.41 -28.52 -4.53
N ALA A 160 27.89 -27.33 -4.84
CA ALA A 160 27.37 -26.43 -3.83
C ALA A 160 26.27 -27.20 -3.10
N ALA A 161 26.49 -27.53 -1.83
CA ALA A 161 25.45 -28.09 -0.98
C ALA A 161 24.22 -27.17 -1.06
N PRO A 162 23.00 -27.71 -1.11
CA PRO A 162 21.81 -26.89 -1.05
C PRO A 162 21.94 -26.03 0.21
N LEU A 163 21.98 -24.71 0.04
CA LEU A 163 21.82 -23.81 1.16
C LEU A 163 20.49 -24.20 1.80
N GLN A 164 20.55 -24.92 2.93
CA GLN A 164 19.47 -24.95 3.88
C GLN A 164 19.16 -23.48 4.18
N ARG A 165 18.08 -23.00 3.58
CA ARG A 165 17.54 -21.66 3.78
C ARG A 165 16.91 -21.62 5.17
N GLU A 166 17.76 -21.60 6.16
CA GLU A 166 17.55 -20.93 7.44
C GLU A 166 18.79 -20.05 7.63
N VAL A 167 18.93 -19.06 6.75
CA VAL A 167 20.04 -18.13 6.84
C VAL A 167 19.61 -17.06 7.84
N ASP A 168 20.05 -17.27 9.08
CA ASP A 168 20.09 -16.22 10.09
C ASP A 168 20.79 -15.01 9.46
N GLU A 169 20.11 -13.87 9.38
CA GLU A 169 20.55 -12.69 8.61
C GLU A 169 21.97 -12.25 9.01
N GLU A 170 22.37 -12.48 10.26
CA GLU A 170 23.71 -12.24 10.77
C GLU A 170 24.81 -13.04 10.05
N THR A 171 24.53 -14.31 9.70
CA THR A 171 25.49 -15.19 9.01
C THR A 171 25.66 -14.78 7.54
N TYR A 172 24.57 -14.29 6.92
CA TYR A 172 24.64 -13.73 5.57
C TYR A 172 25.49 -12.46 5.55
N LEU A 173 25.22 -11.53 6.46
CA LEU A 173 25.93 -10.27 6.54
C LEU A 173 27.42 -10.49 6.84
N SER A 174 27.78 -11.41 7.74
CA SER A 174 29.19 -11.73 8.01
C SER A 174 29.91 -12.30 6.80
N SER A 175 29.24 -13.17 6.02
CA SER A 175 29.82 -13.77 4.80
C SER A 175 30.05 -12.75 3.68
N VAL A 176 29.14 -11.77 3.54
CA VAL A 176 29.27 -10.68 2.57
C VAL A 176 30.38 -9.73 3.00
N PHE A 177 30.46 -9.38 4.29
CA PHE A 177 31.55 -8.56 4.82
C PHE A 177 32.93 -9.20 4.62
N SER A 178 33.09 -10.50 4.92
CA SER A 178 34.37 -11.19 4.73
C SER A 178 34.78 -11.27 3.25
N THR A 179 33.79 -11.44 2.36
CA THR A 179 34.02 -11.47 0.90
C THR A 179 34.44 -10.10 0.37
N ILE A 180 33.81 -9.03 0.87
CA ILE A 180 34.15 -7.65 0.52
C ILE A 180 35.54 -7.29 1.06
N GLU A 181 35.85 -7.65 2.30
CA GLU A 181 37.17 -7.40 2.90
C GLU A 181 38.29 -8.15 2.16
N GLY A 182 38.05 -9.41 1.79
CA GLY A 182 38.96 -10.19 0.95
C GLY A 182 39.20 -9.56 -0.43
N TYR A 183 38.15 -8.99 -1.05
CA TYR A 183 38.27 -8.29 -2.34
C TYR A 183 39.13 -7.01 -2.22
N PHE A 184 38.92 -6.21 -1.17
CA PHE A 184 39.68 -4.98 -0.95
C PHE A 184 41.14 -5.21 -0.54
N LEU A 185 41.42 -6.24 0.26
CA LEU A 185 42.79 -6.66 0.58
C LEU A 185 43.55 -7.12 -0.67
N ASN A 186 42.89 -7.86 -1.56
CA ASN A 186 43.51 -8.34 -2.80
C ASN A 186 43.84 -7.17 -3.74
N ILE A 187 42.93 -6.19 -3.87
CA ILE A 187 43.16 -4.96 -4.66
C ILE A 187 44.28 -4.08 -4.08
N GLN A 188 44.39 -3.96 -2.75
CA GLN A 188 45.50 -3.22 -2.16
C GLN A 188 46.85 -3.92 -2.37
N SER A 189 46.90 -5.25 -2.30
CA SER A 189 48.13 -6.00 -2.60
C SER A 189 48.59 -5.83 -4.05
N GLN A 190 47.63 -5.71 -4.97
CA GLN A 190 47.89 -5.51 -6.40
C GLN A 190 48.36 -4.08 -6.74
N ARG A 191 48.20 -3.13 -5.82
CA ARG A 191 48.66 -1.74 -5.96
C ARG A 191 50.05 -1.48 -5.38
N GLN A 192 50.62 -2.43 -4.64
CA GLN A 192 51.95 -2.32 -4.01
C GLN A 192 53.01 -3.21 -4.69
N ALA A 193 52.66 -3.89 -5.78
CA ALA A 193 53.58 -4.57 -6.70
C ALA A 193 53.69 -3.77 -8.00
#